data_AF-A0A6P0XA29-F1
#
_entry.id   AF-A0A6P0XA29-F1
#
_cell.length_a   1.000
_cell.length_b   1.000
_cell.length_c   1.000
_cell.angle_alpha   90.00
_cell.angle_beta   90.00
_cell.angle_gamma   90.00
#
_symmetry.space_group_name_H-M   'P 1'
#
loop_
_entity.id
_entity.type
_entity.pdbx_description
1 polymer ?
#
loop_
_entity_poly.entity_id
_entity_poly.type
_entity_poly.pdbx_seq_one_letter_code
_entity_poly.pdbx_strand_id
1 'polypeptide(L)'
;LEANSWEILQEKAKSPLDWIKFVTNDEKNKGGLVLPPPPPKVEQTTPTIPAKKSFWMEIDFPVNNHQLLLLNRSPDGQKLLCPSFAYAPNSIIEKPPIVLPQENSWAGQNGGQTNFRFDELGKEEFLAIALEKPLNLPWLTPCEEEPLIEWNGERIKELFEELEKQNNWQVFYQSFDVVESEKKPTEFLQK
;
A
#
# COMPACT_ATOMS: atom_id res chain seq x y z
N LEU A 1 18.90 -12.84 -8.75
CA LEU A 1 18.27 -11.73 -8.01
C LEU A 1 16.84 -11.49 -8.49
N GLU A 2 16.61 -11.35 -9.80
CA GLU A 2 15.29 -10.99 -10.36
C GLU A 2 14.13 -11.85 -9.87
N ALA A 3 14.20 -13.18 -10.03
CA ALA A 3 13.10 -14.09 -9.71
C ALA A 3 12.74 -14.22 -8.22
N ASN A 4 13.67 -13.88 -7.30
CA ASN A 4 13.50 -14.09 -5.86
C ASN A 4 13.57 -12.78 -5.05
N SER A 5 13.59 -11.63 -5.72
CA SER A 5 13.81 -10.33 -5.07
C SER A 5 12.71 -10.00 -4.05
N TRP A 6 11.47 -10.36 -4.35
CA TRP A 6 10.33 -10.16 -3.47
C TRP A 6 10.46 -11.01 -2.20
N GLU A 7 10.79 -12.30 -2.36
CA GLU A 7 10.96 -13.24 -1.26
C GLU A 7 12.12 -12.80 -0.35
N ILE A 8 13.22 -12.31 -0.92
CA ILE A 8 14.36 -11.76 -0.16
C ILE A 8 13.91 -10.55 0.68
N LEU A 9 13.12 -9.63 0.12
CA LEU A 9 12.61 -8.47 0.87
C LEU A 9 11.62 -8.91 1.96
N GLN A 10 10.76 -9.86 1.65
CA GLN A 10 9.81 -10.44 2.59
C GLN A 10 10.51 -11.11 3.78
N GLU A 11 11.57 -11.88 3.54
CA GLU A 11 12.37 -12.53 4.60
C GLU A 11 13.07 -11.50 5.51
N LYS A 12 13.48 -10.35 4.95
CA LYS A 12 14.09 -9.25 5.69
C LYS A 12 13.08 -8.35 6.39
N ALA A 13 11.79 -8.50 6.07
CA ALA A 13 10.76 -7.63 6.58
C ALA A 13 10.61 -7.81 8.08
N LYS A 14 10.58 -6.69 8.81
CA LYS A 14 10.00 -6.66 10.15
C LYS A 14 8.52 -7.00 9.99
N SER A 15 7.99 -7.84 10.87
CA SER A 15 6.57 -8.21 10.91
C SER A 15 5.81 -7.48 12.04
N PRO A 16 5.79 -6.13 12.13
CA PRO A 16 4.85 -5.49 13.03
C PRO A 16 3.41 -5.72 12.53
N LEU A 17 2.47 -5.78 13.48
CA LEU A 17 1.04 -5.89 13.26
C LEU A 17 0.50 -4.68 12.45
N ASP A 18 -0.33 -4.97 11.45
CA ASP A 18 -1.32 -4.08 10.82
C ASP A 18 -0.85 -2.64 10.48
N TRP A 19 0.28 -2.51 9.79
CA TRP A 19 0.84 -1.21 9.38
C TRP A 19 0.14 -0.61 8.15
N ILE A 20 -0.57 -1.43 7.36
CA ILE A 20 -1.52 -0.98 6.34
C ILE A 20 -2.95 -1.22 6.81
N LYS A 21 -3.80 -0.22 6.62
CA LYS A 21 -5.26 -0.34 6.73
C LYS A 21 -5.95 0.22 5.49
N PHE A 22 -7.03 -0.43 5.08
CA PHE A 22 -7.89 0.06 4.02
C PHE A 22 -9.20 0.58 4.63
N VAL A 23 -9.51 1.85 4.38
CA VAL A 23 -10.71 2.50 4.91
C VAL A 23 -11.59 3.02 3.77
N THR A 24 -12.88 2.80 3.88
CA THR A 24 -13.87 3.31 2.90
C THR A 24 -14.15 4.80 3.11
N ASN A 25 -14.75 5.44 2.11
CA ASN A 25 -15.23 6.83 2.25
C ASN A 25 -16.21 6.99 3.43
N ASP A 26 -17.07 6.00 3.66
CA ASP A 26 -18.05 6.03 4.75
C ASP A 26 -17.36 5.98 6.12
N GLU A 27 -16.25 5.24 6.26
CA GLU A 27 -15.48 5.17 7.49
C GLU A 27 -14.68 6.46 7.73
N LYS A 28 -14.06 7.01 6.69
CA LYS A 28 -13.31 8.27 6.75
C LYS A 28 -14.20 9.46 7.14
N ASN A 29 -15.44 9.49 6.68
CA ASN A 29 -16.38 10.60 6.90
C ASN A 29 -17.20 10.48 8.20
N LYS A 30 -17.12 9.35 8.92
CA LYS A 30 -17.79 9.19 10.23
C LYS A 30 -17.01 9.95 11.30
N GLY A 31 -17.24 11.26 11.41
CA GLY A 31 -16.73 12.12 12.49
C GLY A 31 -17.40 11.91 13.86
N GLY A 32 -17.83 10.68 14.18
CA GLY A 32 -18.47 10.34 15.45
C GLY A 32 -17.63 9.38 16.29
N LEU A 33 -17.87 9.34 17.61
CA LEU A 33 -17.33 8.32 18.50
C LEU A 33 -17.88 6.94 18.09
N VAL A 34 -17.19 6.27 17.16
CA VAL A 34 -17.45 4.87 16.85
C VAL A 34 -16.76 4.06 17.94
N LEU A 35 -17.55 3.29 18.71
CA LEU A 35 -16.98 2.32 19.63
C LEU A 35 -16.12 1.36 18.81
N PRO A 36 -14.81 1.22 19.10
CA PRO A 36 -14.01 0.24 18.37
C PRO A 36 -14.65 -1.14 18.58
N PRO A 37 -14.74 -1.97 17.53
CA PRO A 37 -15.18 -3.34 17.70
C PRO A 37 -14.30 -4.02 18.76
N PRO A 38 -14.85 -4.95 19.56
CA PRO A 38 -14.05 -5.69 20.52
C PRO A 38 -12.85 -6.31 19.80
N PRO A 39 -11.66 -6.30 20.43
CA PRO A 39 -10.46 -6.83 19.80
C PRO A 39 -10.76 -8.25 19.31
N PRO A 40 -10.47 -8.56 18.03
CA PRO A 40 -10.69 -9.90 17.51
C PRO A 40 -9.98 -10.89 18.43
N LYS A 41 -10.66 -12.00 18.75
CA LYS A 41 -9.96 -13.15 19.32
C LYS A 41 -8.80 -13.43 18.39
N VAL A 42 -7.61 -13.61 18.96
CA VAL A 42 -6.35 -13.82 18.23
C VAL A 42 -6.44 -15.13 17.45
N GLU A 43 -7.14 -15.10 16.33
CA GLU A 43 -7.00 -16.03 15.23
C GLU A 43 -6.08 -15.31 14.24
N GLN A 44 -4.96 -15.92 13.91
CA GLN A 44 -4.00 -15.42 12.91
C GLN A 44 -4.60 -15.54 11.51
N THR A 45 -5.74 -14.89 11.26
CA THR A 45 -6.36 -14.83 9.95
C THR A 45 -5.71 -13.71 9.15
N THR A 46 -5.28 -14.02 7.92
CA THR A 46 -4.88 -13.01 6.95
C THR A 46 -5.98 -11.94 6.84
N PRO A 47 -5.66 -10.64 6.96
CA PRO A 47 -6.63 -9.58 6.79
C PRO A 47 -7.30 -9.65 5.41
N THR A 48 -8.59 -9.34 5.32
CA THR A 48 -9.33 -9.42 4.06
C THR A 48 -9.73 -8.05 3.51
N ILE A 49 -9.72 -7.89 2.19
CA ILE A 49 -10.23 -6.69 1.52
C ILE A 49 -11.44 -7.06 0.65
N PRO A 50 -12.61 -6.40 0.83
CA PRO A 50 -13.74 -6.63 -0.06
C PRO A 50 -13.47 -6.10 -1.48
N ALA A 51 -13.61 -6.97 -2.48
CA ALA A 51 -13.46 -6.63 -3.89
C ALA A 51 -14.50 -5.59 -4.36
N LYS A 52 -14.14 -4.84 -5.41
CA LYS A 52 -14.99 -3.86 -6.12
C LYS A 52 -15.46 -2.69 -5.26
N LYS A 53 -14.78 -2.43 -4.15
CA LYS A 53 -14.96 -1.23 -3.31
C LYS A 53 -13.75 -0.31 -3.46
N SER A 54 -14.00 0.98 -3.23
CA SER A 54 -12.98 2.02 -3.24
C SER A 54 -12.49 2.30 -1.83
N PHE A 55 -11.17 2.32 -1.65
CA PHE A 55 -10.51 2.47 -0.36
C PHE A 55 -9.45 3.57 -0.38
N TRP A 56 -9.33 4.26 0.74
CA TRP A 56 -8.10 4.94 1.13
C TRP A 56 -7.18 3.91 1.78
N MET A 57 -5.88 4.06 1.54
CA MET A 57 -4.86 3.29 2.25
C MET A 57 -4.25 4.19 3.32
N GLU A 58 -4.30 3.74 4.56
CA GLU A 58 -3.61 4.35 5.69
C GLU A 58 -2.38 3.53 6.04
N ILE A 59 -1.24 4.21 6.11
CA ILE A 59 0.06 3.59 6.36
C ILE A 59 0.63 4.16 7.65
N ASP A 60 0.75 3.32 8.68
CA ASP A 60 1.24 3.68 10.00
C ASP A 60 2.63 3.09 10.25
N PHE A 61 3.65 3.92 10.09
CA PHE A 61 5.04 3.53 10.33
C PHE A 61 5.57 4.07 11.66
N PRO A 62 6.41 3.31 12.38
CA PRO A 62 7.09 3.80 13.57
C PRO A 62 8.34 4.66 13.23
N VAL A 63 8.41 5.26 12.04
CA VAL A 63 9.54 6.06 11.56
C VAL A 63 9.06 7.35 10.91
N ASN A 64 9.85 8.42 11.08
CA ASN A 64 9.60 9.75 10.49
C ASN A 64 10.85 10.20 9.71
N ASN A 65 10.67 11.13 8.77
CA ASN A 65 11.72 11.68 7.91
C ASN A 65 12.50 10.63 7.10
N HIS A 66 11.89 9.49 6.81
CA HIS A 66 12.45 8.46 5.94
C HIS A 66 11.81 8.58 4.54
N GLN A 67 12.56 8.21 3.50
CA GLN A 67 11.95 7.92 2.21
C GLN A 67 11.23 6.58 2.27
N LEU A 68 10.00 6.54 1.78
CA LEU A 68 9.16 5.37 1.60
C LEU A 68 9.23 4.91 0.14
N LEU A 69 9.61 3.66 -0.04
CA LEU A 69 9.31 2.90 -1.25
C LEU A 69 8.20 1.92 -0.95
N LEU A 70 6.99 2.14 -1.49
CA LEU A 70 5.86 1.25 -1.30
C LEU A 70 5.64 0.44 -2.58
N LEU A 71 5.84 -0.86 -2.49
CA LEU A 71 5.61 -1.82 -3.57
C LEU A 71 4.35 -2.61 -3.31
N ASN A 72 3.72 -3.01 -4.40
CA ASN A 72 2.55 -3.87 -4.41
C ASN A 72 2.76 -5.02 -5.40
N ARG A 73 2.33 -6.22 -5.01
CA ARG A 73 2.26 -7.42 -5.85
C ARG A 73 0.84 -7.95 -5.81
N SER A 74 0.23 -8.00 -6.98
CA SER A 74 -1.10 -8.54 -7.23
C SER A 74 -1.01 -9.62 -8.33
N PRO A 75 -2.12 -10.31 -8.66
CA PRO A 75 -2.16 -11.19 -9.83
C PRO A 75 -1.79 -10.50 -11.16
N ASP A 76 -2.05 -9.19 -11.27
CA ASP A 76 -1.73 -8.36 -12.44
C ASP A 76 -0.25 -7.96 -12.54
N GLY A 77 0.54 -8.24 -11.52
CA GLY A 77 1.98 -8.00 -11.50
C GLY A 77 2.46 -7.17 -10.32
N GLN A 78 3.62 -6.53 -10.49
CA GLN A 78 4.31 -5.80 -9.43
C GLN A 78 4.49 -4.33 -9.81
N LYS A 79 4.08 -3.42 -8.92
CA LYS A 79 4.08 -1.98 -9.15
C LYS A 79 4.66 -1.23 -7.94
N LEU A 80 5.29 -0.09 -8.20
CA LEU A 80 5.67 0.87 -7.16
C LEU A 80 4.53 1.90 -7.00
N LEU A 81 3.94 1.94 -5.81
CA LEU A 81 2.87 2.86 -5.44
C LEU A 81 3.39 4.16 -4.83
N CYS A 82 4.57 4.16 -4.22
CA CYS A 82 5.23 5.35 -3.67
C CYS A 82 6.74 5.22 -3.83
N PRO A 83 7.46 6.22 -4.39
CA PRO A 83 6.91 7.37 -5.11
C PRO A 83 6.17 6.95 -6.39
N SER A 84 5.05 7.60 -6.71
CA SER A 84 4.35 7.45 -8.00
C SER A 84 3.51 8.68 -8.32
N PHE A 85 3.32 8.99 -9.61
CA PHE A 85 2.49 10.12 -10.01
C PHE A 85 0.99 9.83 -9.75
N ALA A 86 0.59 8.57 -9.91
CA ALA A 86 -0.79 8.15 -9.72
C ALA A 86 -1.25 8.31 -8.25
N TYR A 87 -0.49 7.82 -7.27
CA TYR A 87 -0.97 7.72 -5.88
C TYR A 87 -0.15 8.52 -4.86
N ALA A 88 1.17 8.66 -5.03
CA ALA A 88 2.02 9.22 -3.98
C ALA A 88 3.28 9.92 -4.51
N PRO A 89 3.16 11.18 -4.98
CA PRO A 89 4.32 11.91 -5.51
C PRO A 89 5.38 12.21 -4.44
N ASN A 90 4.97 12.45 -3.20
CA ASN A 90 5.89 12.68 -2.08
C ASN A 90 6.26 11.35 -1.41
N SER A 91 7.52 10.94 -1.55
CA SER A 91 8.03 9.72 -0.92
C SER A 91 8.51 9.91 0.52
N ILE A 92 8.55 11.14 1.06
CA ILE A 92 9.04 11.36 2.43
C ILE A 92 7.92 11.15 3.45
N ILE A 93 8.19 10.32 4.46
CA ILE A 93 7.31 10.09 5.62
C ILE A 93 7.45 11.29 6.56
N GLU A 94 6.70 12.37 6.32
CA GLU A 94 6.73 13.54 7.20
C GLU A 94 6.05 13.24 8.56
N LYS A 95 4.86 12.65 8.52
CA LYS A 95 4.08 12.28 9.71
C LYS A 95 3.11 11.13 9.41
N PRO A 96 3.16 10.02 10.16
CA PRO A 96 2.16 8.96 10.13
C PRO A 96 0.81 9.37 10.78
N PRO A 97 -0.32 8.77 10.38
CA PRO A 97 -0.44 7.85 9.25
C PRO A 97 -0.35 8.62 7.92
N ILE A 98 0.33 8.02 6.94
CA ILE A 98 0.31 8.52 5.56
C ILE A 98 -0.98 8.02 4.92
N VAL A 99 -1.71 8.91 4.27
CA VAL A 99 -2.95 8.58 3.57
C VAL A 99 -2.70 8.59 2.07
N LEU A 100 -3.02 7.48 1.40
CA LEU A 100 -2.98 7.37 -0.06
C LEU A 100 -4.39 7.21 -0.64
N PRO A 101 -4.68 7.79 -1.83
CA PRO A 101 -3.81 8.69 -2.59
C PRO A 101 -3.48 10.00 -1.85
N GLN A 102 -2.29 10.57 -2.13
CA GLN A 102 -1.90 11.89 -1.66
C GLN A 102 -2.69 12.97 -2.43
N GLU A 103 -3.02 14.08 -1.78
CA GLU A 103 -3.85 15.15 -2.38
C GLU A 103 -3.27 15.73 -3.66
N ASN A 104 -1.93 15.76 -3.78
CA ASN A 104 -1.21 16.25 -4.95
C ASN A 104 -0.96 15.17 -6.02
N SER A 105 -1.42 13.93 -5.83
CA SER A 105 -1.35 12.87 -6.84
C SER A 105 -2.47 13.00 -7.85
N TRP A 106 -2.32 12.38 -9.02
CA TRP A 106 -3.39 12.32 -10.01
C TRP A 106 -4.69 11.74 -9.42
N ALA A 107 -4.58 10.67 -8.64
CA ALA A 107 -5.72 10.06 -7.98
C ALA A 107 -6.33 10.94 -6.86
N GLY A 108 -5.53 11.73 -6.15
CA GLY A 108 -6.01 12.65 -5.12
C GLY A 108 -6.74 13.87 -5.68
N GLN A 109 -6.27 14.40 -6.80
CA GLN A 109 -6.86 15.57 -7.47
C GLN A 109 -8.26 15.31 -8.04
N ASN A 110 -8.61 14.05 -8.33
CA ASN A 110 -9.93 13.64 -8.82
C ASN A 110 -10.97 13.44 -7.69
N GLY A 111 -10.79 14.06 -6.53
CA GLY A 111 -11.79 14.10 -5.45
C GLY A 111 -12.14 12.73 -4.85
N GLY A 112 -11.21 11.78 -4.88
CA GLY A 112 -11.40 10.42 -4.34
C GLY A 112 -12.22 9.48 -5.23
N GLN A 113 -12.51 9.86 -6.49
CA GLN A 113 -13.14 8.95 -7.46
C GLN A 113 -12.18 7.86 -7.96
N THR A 114 -10.88 8.05 -7.77
CA THR A 114 -9.77 7.18 -8.21
C THR A 114 -9.00 6.59 -7.02
N ASN A 115 -9.73 6.26 -5.95
CA ASN A 115 -9.20 5.55 -4.79
C ASN A 115 -8.82 4.10 -5.16
N PHE A 116 -8.06 3.43 -4.28
CA PHE A 116 -7.67 2.03 -4.49
C PHE A 116 -8.90 1.15 -4.65
N ARG A 117 -8.94 0.34 -5.70
CA ARG A 117 -10.00 -0.61 -5.96
C ARG A 117 -9.38 -1.93 -6.40
N PHE A 118 -9.77 -3.00 -5.73
CA PHE A 118 -9.31 -4.36 -6.01
C PHE A 118 -10.42 -5.09 -6.76
N ASP A 119 -10.23 -5.28 -8.07
CA ASP A 119 -11.25 -5.90 -8.92
C ASP A 119 -11.09 -7.43 -9.03
N GLU A 120 -9.85 -7.92 -8.90
CA GLU A 120 -9.53 -9.34 -8.94
C GLU A 120 -9.52 -9.95 -7.54
N LEU A 121 -10.02 -11.18 -7.45
CA LEU A 121 -9.95 -11.97 -6.23
C LEU A 121 -8.57 -12.62 -6.11
N GLY A 122 -8.07 -12.75 -4.89
CA GLY A 122 -6.79 -13.42 -4.65
C GLY A 122 -5.94 -12.68 -3.63
N LYS A 123 -4.65 -12.97 -3.63
CA LYS A 123 -3.71 -12.41 -2.66
C LYS A 123 -3.16 -11.08 -3.16
N GLU A 124 -3.26 -10.07 -2.31
CA GLU A 124 -2.65 -8.76 -2.50
C GLU A 124 -1.51 -8.59 -1.49
N GLU A 125 -0.31 -8.27 -1.95
CA GLU A 125 0.88 -8.17 -1.10
C GLU A 125 1.51 -6.78 -1.18
N PHE A 126 1.96 -6.28 -0.04
CA PHE A 126 2.60 -4.99 0.08
C PHE A 126 3.95 -5.14 0.77
N LEU A 127 4.96 -4.52 0.17
CA LEU A 127 6.28 -4.34 0.76
C LEU A 127 6.56 -2.85 0.87
N ALA A 128 6.99 -2.41 2.04
CA ALA A 128 7.49 -1.06 2.22
C ALA A 128 8.95 -1.08 2.62
N ILE A 129 9.75 -0.24 1.99
CA ILE A 129 11.14 0.00 2.34
C ILE A 129 11.23 1.44 2.87
N ALA A 130 11.61 1.58 4.14
CA ALA A 130 11.86 2.87 4.76
C ALA A 130 13.37 3.13 4.82
N LEU A 131 13.80 4.25 4.23
CA LEU A 131 15.19 4.62 4.05
C LEU A 131 15.49 5.94 4.77
N GLU A 132 16.45 5.94 5.70
CA GLU A 132 16.86 7.19 6.36
C GLU A 132 17.51 8.15 5.37
N LYS A 133 18.29 7.61 4.42
CA LYS A 133 18.92 8.37 3.35
C LYS A 133 18.19 8.10 2.03
N PRO A 134 17.54 9.11 1.42
CA PRO A 134 16.85 8.93 0.16
C PRO A 134 17.75 8.42 -0.97
N LEU A 135 17.20 7.53 -1.80
CA LEU A 135 17.82 7.08 -3.04
C LEU A 135 17.66 8.15 -4.13
N ASN A 136 18.68 8.23 -4.96
CA ASN A 136 18.71 9.10 -6.13
C ASN A 136 18.73 8.27 -7.41
N LEU A 137 17.66 7.49 -7.63
CA LEU A 137 17.47 6.72 -8.86
C LEU A 137 16.51 7.50 -9.78
N PRO A 138 16.84 7.73 -11.07
CA PRO A 138 16.03 8.56 -11.95
C PRO A 138 14.56 8.11 -12.05
N TRP A 139 14.34 6.80 -12.11
CA TRP A 139 13.00 6.20 -12.21
C TRP A 139 12.18 6.29 -10.93
N LEU A 140 12.75 6.71 -9.79
CA LEU A 140 12.00 7.03 -8.58
C LEU A 140 11.37 8.43 -8.62
N THR A 141 11.66 9.22 -9.66
CA THR A 141 11.03 10.54 -9.84
C THR A 141 9.65 10.33 -10.49
N PRO A 142 8.54 10.71 -9.82
CA PRO A 142 7.21 10.61 -10.40
C PRO A 142 7.11 11.37 -11.73
N CYS A 143 6.55 10.74 -12.76
CA CYS A 143 6.27 11.37 -14.05
C CYS A 143 4.92 10.92 -14.63
N GLU A 144 4.38 11.69 -15.57
CA GLU A 144 3.07 11.42 -16.17
C GLU A 144 3.12 10.30 -17.21
N GLU A 145 4.27 10.10 -17.86
CA GLU A 145 4.46 9.06 -18.87
C GLU A 145 4.45 7.66 -18.28
N GLU A 146 4.80 7.53 -17.00
CA GLU A 146 4.75 6.29 -16.24
C GLU A 146 4.09 6.51 -14.86
N PRO A 147 2.74 6.63 -14.81
CA PRO A 147 2.03 7.01 -13.58
C PRO A 147 2.22 6.02 -12.43
N LEU A 148 2.39 4.74 -12.77
CA LEU A 148 2.73 3.64 -11.90
C LEU A 148 3.95 2.93 -12.45
N ILE A 149 5.05 3.05 -11.72
CA ILE A 149 6.34 2.52 -12.12
C ILE A 149 6.28 0.99 -12.06
N GLU A 150 6.63 0.34 -13.17
CA GLU A 150 6.71 -1.12 -13.22
C GLU A 150 7.91 -1.65 -12.43
N TRP A 151 7.69 -2.72 -11.67
CA TRP A 151 8.74 -3.39 -10.95
C TRP A 151 9.40 -4.46 -11.82
N ASN A 152 10.47 -4.09 -12.53
CA ASN A 152 11.17 -4.95 -13.47
C ASN A 152 12.59 -5.33 -13.00
N GLY A 153 13.21 -6.31 -13.68
CA GLY A 153 14.52 -6.87 -13.31
C GLY A 153 15.66 -5.85 -13.21
N GLU A 154 15.71 -4.89 -14.13
CA GLU A 154 16.72 -3.82 -14.16
C GLU A 154 16.59 -2.91 -12.94
N ARG A 155 15.38 -2.42 -12.66
CA ARG A 155 15.10 -1.55 -11.50
C ARG A 155 15.30 -2.27 -10.17
N ILE A 156 14.95 -3.56 -10.10
CA ILE A 156 15.25 -4.41 -8.94
C ILE A 156 16.75 -4.41 -8.68
N LYS A 157 17.56 -4.67 -9.71
CA LYS A 157 19.00 -4.73 -9.57
C LYS A 157 19.57 -3.40 -9.07
N GLU A 158 19.19 -2.29 -9.70
CA GLU A 158 19.62 -0.95 -9.29
C GLU A 158 19.21 -0.61 -7.85
N LEU A 159 17.97 -0.95 -7.45
CA LEU A 159 17.53 -0.78 -6.07
C LEU A 159 18.45 -1.53 -5.10
N PHE A 160 18.68 -2.82 -5.33
CA PHE A 160 19.49 -3.64 -4.42
C PHE A 160 20.94 -3.14 -4.33
N GLU A 161 21.54 -2.72 -5.44
CA GLU A 161 22.88 -2.13 -5.45
C GLU A 161 22.95 -0.86 -4.59
N GLU A 162 21.91 -0.02 -4.60
CA GLU A 162 21.85 1.16 -3.74
C GLU A 162 21.54 0.82 -2.27
N LEU A 163 20.67 -0.16 -2.01
CA LEU A 163 20.38 -0.63 -0.66
C LEU A 163 21.60 -1.23 0.03
N GLU A 164 22.48 -1.92 -0.70
CA GLU A 164 23.73 -2.48 -0.16
C GLU A 164 24.74 -1.42 0.25
N LYS A 165 24.67 -0.22 -0.35
CA LYS A 165 25.52 0.92 0.02
C LYS A 165 25.07 1.59 1.32
N GLN A 166 23.94 1.18 1.89
CA GLN A 166 23.34 1.79 3.07
C GLN A 166 23.05 0.74 4.16
N ASN A 167 23.37 1.08 5.40
CA ASN A 167 23.22 0.14 6.53
C ASN A 167 21.91 0.33 7.31
N ASN A 168 21.16 1.41 7.07
CA ASN A 168 20.00 1.78 7.88
C ASN A 168 18.74 1.95 7.03
N TRP A 169 18.22 0.82 6.55
CA TRP A 169 16.90 0.73 5.95
C TRP A 169 16.09 -0.38 6.62
N GLN A 170 14.77 -0.26 6.55
CA GLN A 170 13.85 -1.20 7.16
C GLN A 170 12.85 -1.66 6.11
N VAL A 171 12.48 -2.93 6.15
CA VAL A 171 11.43 -3.47 5.30
C VAL A 171 10.25 -3.89 6.16
N PHE A 172 9.05 -3.70 5.63
CA PHE A 172 7.79 -4.11 6.21
C PHE A 172 7.02 -4.89 5.15
N TYR A 173 6.32 -5.93 5.59
CA TYR A 173 5.51 -6.78 4.73
C TYR A 173 4.13 -6.94 5.32
N GLN A 174 3.10 -6.87 4.49
CA GLN A 174 1.74 -7.23 4.85
C GLN A 174 1.01 -7.77 3.62
N SER A 175 0.18 -8.78 3.82
CA SER A 175 -0.65 -9.34 2.75
C SER A 175 -2.11 -9.36 3.15
N PHE A 176 -2.96 -9.32 2.14
CA PHE A 176 -4.41 -9.35 2.27
C PHE A 176 -5.01 -10.36 1.31
N ASP A 177 -6.11 -10.97 1.72
CA ASP A 177 -6.95 -11.76 0.82
C ASP A 177 -8.09 -10.89 0.29
N VAL A 178 -8.12 -10.66 -1.02
CA VAL A 178 -9.22 -9.97 -1.71
C VAL A 178 -10.36 -10.97 -1.93
N VAL A 179 -11.48 -10.70 -1.27
CA VAL A 179 -12.65 -11.59 -1.22
C VAL A 179 -13.88 -10.93 -1.82
N GLU A 180 -14.86 -11.73 -2.24
CA GLU A 180 -16.13 -11.18 -2.73
C GLU A 180 -16.77 -10.26 -1.68
N SER A 181 -17.27 -9.11 -2.12
CA SER A 181 -18.04 -8.26 -1.23
C SER A 181 -19.35 -8.97 -0.87
N GLU A 182 -19.59 -9.15 0.42
CA GLU A 182 -20.86 -9.70 0.90
C GLU A 182 -22.01 -8.86 0.32
N LYS A 183 -22.83 -9.48 -0.55
CA LYS A 183 -24.08 -8.88 -1.00
C LYS A 183 -24.96 -8.74 0.23
N LYS A 184 -25.30 -7.52 0.64
CA LYS A 184 -26.43 -7.32 1.56
C LYS A 184 -27.64 -8.05 0.96
N PRO A 185 -28.36 -8.89 1.73
CA PRO A 185 -29.58 -9.50 1.24
C PRO A 185 -30.49 -8.38 0.74
N THR A 186 -30.88 -8.44 -0.52
CA THR A 186 -31.96 -7.60 -1.04
C THR A 186 -33.18 -7.90 -0.18
N GLU A 187 -33.58 -6.96 0.68
CA GLU A 187 -34.86 -7.03 1.35
C GLU A 187 -35.91 -7.13 0.24
N PHE A 188 -36.45 -8.34 0.06
CA PHE A 188 -37.69 -8.52 -0.68
C PHE A 188 -38.73 -7.67 0.05
N LEU A 189 -39.04 -6.50 -0.53
CA LEU A 189 -40.26 -5.76 -0.23
C LEU A 189 -41.42 -6.71 -0.50
N GLN A 190 -41.87 -7.41 0.55
CA GLN A 190 -43.16 -8.05 0.57
C GLN A 190 -44.20 -6.98 0.93
N LYS A 191 -45.04 -6.72 -0.08
CA LYS A 191 -46.40 -6.15 -0.10
C LYS A 191 -46.51 -4.69 -0.50
#